data_AF-A0A9W4R3J8-F1
#
_entry.id   AF-A0A9W4R3J8-F1
#
_cell.length_a   1.000
_cell.length_b   1.000
_cell.length_c   1.000
_cell.angle_alpha   90.00
_cell.angle_beta   90.00
_cell.angle_gamma   90.00
#
_symmetry.space_group_name_H-M   'P 1'
#
loop_
_entity.id
_entity.type
_entity.pdbx_description
1 polymer ?
#
loop_
_entity_poly.entity_id
_entity_poly.type
_entity_poly.pdbx_seq_one_letter_code
_entity_poly.pdbx_strand_id
1 'polypeptide(L)'
;MLLSFIMMLSYTSSMFIDPTTETPHLKMFMFDIVTIVLLVIWGYFIKGKIIPVAFYYLIVGLSFNALMFLGMHYDVSMQDNTDYWWFWALYAIGQVVSDCVMAVVLIINKDVLKILWLVKRFKGRFILGV
;
A
#
# COMPACT_ATOMS: atom_id res chain seq x y z
N MET A 1 7.56 13.57 -7.81
CA MET A 1 8.75 13.90 -7.00
C MET A 1 8.48 13.80 -5.51
N LEU A 2 7.60 14.61 -4.89
CA LEU A 2 7.41 14.50 -3.43
C LEU A 2 6.82 13.14 -2.98
N LEU A 3 5.85 12.57 -3.72
CA LEU A 3 5.32 11.23 -3.45
C LEU A 3 6.41 10.15 -3.51
N SER A 4 7.26 10.21 -4.53
CA SER A 4 8.40 9.31 -4.71
C SER A 4 9.39 9.41 -3.54
N PHE A 5 9.61 10.63 -3.03
CA PHE A 5 10.46 10.89 -1.87
C PHE A 5 9.87 10.33 -0.57
N ILE A 6 8.57 10.51 -0.33
CA ILE A 6 7.87 9.92 0.82
C ILE A 6 7.99 8.40 0.80
N MET A 7 7.76 7.77 -0.35
CA MET A 7 7.91 6.31 -0.50
C MET A 7 9.35 5.86 -0.29
N MET A 8 10.34 6.57 -0.86
CA MET A 8 11.76 6.26 -0.67
C MET A 8 12.16 6.30 0.82
N LEU A 9 11.72 7.32 1.56
CA LEU A 9 11.96 7.40 3.00
C LEU A 9 11.32 6.24 3.76
N SER A 10 10.08 5.89 3.41
CA SER A 10 9.40 4.75 4.04
C SER A 10 10.14 3.43 3.81
N TYR A 11 10.52 3.11 2.56
CA TYR A 11 11.25 1.87 2.26
C TYR A 11 12.65 1.84 2.88
N THR A 12 13.39 2.95 2.83
CA THR A 12 14.73 3.01 3.46
C THR A 12 14.65 2.89 4.99
N SER A 13 13.63 3.47 5.63
CA SER A 13 13.42 3.32 7.07
C SER A 13 13.05 1.88 7.45
N SER A 14 12.28 1.19 6.60
CA SER A 14 11.87 -0.20 6.81
C SER A 14 13.04 -1.19 6.71
N MET A 15 14.12 -0.85 5.99
CA MET A 15 15.32 -1.69 5.90
C MET A 15 16.08 -1.83 7.23
N PHE A 16 15.86 -0.91 8.18
CA PHE A 16 16.47 -0.97 9.51
C PHE A 16 15.63 -1.78 10.51
N ILE A 17 14.50 -2.36 10.09
CA ILE A 17 13.72 -3.27 10.93
C ILE A 17 14.45 -4.61 10.97
N ASP A 18 14.93 -4.97 12.16
CA ASP A 18 15.57 -6.25 12.40
C ASP A 18 14.58 -7.41 12.17
N PRO A 19 14.85 -8.32 11.21
CA PRO A 19 13.99 -9.46 10.92
C PRO A 19 13.91 -10.46 12.07
N THR A 20 14.81 -10.43 13.05
CA THR A 20 14.76 -11.33 14.22
C THR A 20 13.89 -10.81 15.36
N THR A 21 13.19 -9.70 15.18
CA THR A 21 12.28 -9.18 16.20
C THR A 21 11.01 -10.03 16.31
N GLU A 22 10.41 -10.12 17.49
CA GLU A 22 9.33 -11.09 17.79
C GLU A 22 8.07 -10.95 16.90
N THR A 23 7.87 -9.80 16.24
CA THR A 23 6.68 -9.53 15.39
C THR A 23 7.03 -8.75 14.11
N PRO A 24 7.79 -9.35 13.18
CA PRO A 24 8.32 -8.62 12.02
C PRO A 24 7.19 -8.15 11.08
N HIS A 25 6.18 -9.00 10.85
CA HIS A 25 5.02 -8.67 10.02
C HIS A 25 4.16 -7.53 10.60
N LEU A 26 3.97 -7.50 11.92
CA LEU A 26 3.19 -6.43 12.57
C LEU A 26 3.89 -5.07 12.45
N LYS A 27 5.23 -5.05 12.56
CA LYS A 27 6.00 -3.81 12.36
C LYS A 27 5.87 -3.30 10.92
N MET A 28 5.99 -4.18 9.93
CA MET A 28 5.81 -3.79 8.52
C MET A 28 4.40 -3.24 8.26
N PHE A 29 3.36 -3.87 8.84
CA PHE A 29 2.00 -3.33 8.84
C PHE A 29 1.92 -1.91 9.42
N MET A 30 2.53 -1.67 10.59
CA MET A 30 2.57 -0.33 11.19
C MET A 30 3.26 0.70 10.29
N PHE A 31 4.34 0.32 9.61
CA PHE A 31 5.02 1.21 8.65
C PHE A 31 4.15 1.59 7.46
N ASP A 32 3.42 0.62 6.89
CA ASP A 32 2.47 0.91 5.81
C ASP A 32 1.36 1.86 6.28
N ILE A 33 0.80 1.64 7.48
CA ILE A 33 -0.21 2.53 8.07
C ILE A 33 0.34 3.95 8.26
N VAL A 34 1.55 4.10 8.82
CA VAL A 34 2.19 5.42 8.99
C VAL A 34 2.39 6.09 7.63
N THR A 35 2.82 5.34 6.62
CA THR A 35 3.01 5.86 5.26
C THR A 35 1.70 6.33 4.64
N ILE A 36 0.62 5.56 4.79
CA ILE A 36 -0.73 5.94 4.34
C ILE A 36 -1.16 7.24 5.04
N VAL A 37 -0.98 7.35 6.36
CA VAL A 37 -1.33 8.56 7.12
C VAL A 37 -0.57 9.78 6.58
N LEU A 38 0.74 9.67 6.34
CA LEU A 38 1.54 10.73 5.76
C LEU A 38 1.06 11.14 4.36
N LEU A 39 0.70 10.17 3.52
CA LEU A 39 0.13 10.42 2.20
C LEU A 39 -1.22 11.13 2.30
N VAL A 40 -2.11 10.71 3.20
CA VAL A 40 -3.42 11.34 3.39
C VAL A 40 -3.28 12.78 3.89
N ILE A 41 -2.39 13.02 4.86
CA ILE A 41 -2.07 14.37 5.36
C ILE A 41 -1.55 15.22 4.19
N TRP A 42 -0.61 14.70 3.41
CA TRP A 42 -0.09 15.39 2.23
C TRP A 42 -1.19 15.73 1.20
N GLY A 43 -2.07 14.76 0.92
CA GLY A 43 -3.21 14.94 0.02
C GLY A 43 -4.21 15.99 0.54
N TYR A 44 -4.41 16.06 1.85
CA TYR A 44 -5.24 17.07 2.50
C TYR A 44 -4.66 18.49 2.32
N PHE A 45 -3.35 18.67 2.48
CA PHE A 45 -2.69 19.97 2.31
C PHE A 45 -2.64 20.45 0.85
N ILE A 46 -2.79 19.55 -0.12
CA ILE A 46 -2.77 19.87 -1.56
C ILE A 46 -4.16 20.19 -2.14
N LYS A 47 -5.20 20.22 -1.28
CA LYS A 47 -6.57 20.61 -1.64
C LYS A 47 -6.59 21.79 -2.62
N GLY A 48 -7.11 21.54 -3.83
CA GLY A 48 -7.22 22.53 -4.92
C GLY A 48 -6.31 22.31 -6.13
N LYS A 49 -5.30 21.42 -6.03
CA LYS A 49 -4.48 21.01 -7.18
C LYS A 49 -4.89 19.65 -7.73
N ILE A 50 -4.53 19.39 -8.98
CA ILE A 50 -4.76 18.09 -9.63
C ILE A 50 -3.94 17.02 -8.89
N ILE A 51 -4.65 16.10 -8.23
CA ILE A 51 -4.03 14.98 -7.53
C ILE A 51 -3.43 14.02 -8.58
N PRO A 52 -2.13 13.68 -8.48
CA PRO A 52 -1.49 12.78 -9.45
C PRO A 52 -2.06 11.36 -9.35
N VAL A 53 -2.05 10.64 -10.46
CA VAL A 53 -2.57 9.26 -10.54
C VAL A 53 -1.85 8.35 -9.55
N ALA A 54 -0.53 8.53 -9.41
CA ALA A 54 0.30 7.77 -8.48
C ALA A 54 -0.21 7.80 -7.03
N PHE A 55 -0.83 8.90 -6.58
CA PHE A 55 -1.39 8.97 -5.24
C PHE A 55 -2.43 7.88 -4.97
N TYR A 56 -3.34 7.64 -5.93
CA TYR A 56 -4.39 6.64 -5.77
C TYR A 56 -3.82 5.21 -5.74
N TYR A 57 -2.81 4.94 -6.58
CA TYR A 57 -2.14 3.64 -6.60
C TYR A 57 -1.36 3.38 -5.32
N LEU A 58 -0.70 4.41 -4.75
CA LEU A 58 -0.01 4.27 -3.47
C LEU A 58 -0.99 3.95 -2.34
N ILE A 59 -2.12 4.66 -2.25
CA ILE A 59 -3.12 4.38 -1.21
C ILE A 59 -3.65 2.95 -1.34
N VAL A 60 -4.02 2.52 -2.54
CA VAL A 60 -4.56 1.17 -2.76
C VAL A 60 -3.50 0.08 -2.53
N GLY A 61 -2.29 0.26 -3.07
CA GLY A 61 -1.19 -0.70 -2.94
C GLY A 61 -0.68 -0.84 -1.51
N LEU A 62 -0.48 0.27 -0.79
CA LEU A 62 -0.11 0.23 0.63
C LEU A 62 -1.22 -0.38 1.49
N SER A 63 -2.49 -0.12 1.18
CA SER A 63 -3.60 -0.75 1.92
C SER A 63 -3.62 -2.26 1.69
N PHE A 64 -3.35 -2.71 0.47
CA PHE A 64 -3.22 -4.13 0.15
C PHE A 64 -2.03 -4.77 0.87
N ASN A 65 -0.85 -4.14 0.84
CA ASN A 65 0.34 -4.61 1.55
C ASN A 65 0.09 -4.68 3.07
N ALA A 66 -0.53 -3.65 3.65
CA ALA A 66 -0.88 -3.61 5.05
C ALA A 66 -1.79 -4.80 5.45
N LEU A 67 -2.82 -5.09 4.65
CA LEU A 67 -3.71 -6.24 4.89
C LEU A 67 -2.95 -7.58 4.79
N MET A 68 -2.04 -7.70 3.82
CA MET A 68 -1.20 -8.88 3.64
C MET A 68 -0.27 -9.10 4.85
N PHE A 69 0.39 -8.05 5.35
CA PHE A 69 1.20 -8.11 6.56
C PHE A 69 0.38 -8.45 7.81
N LEU A 70 -0.80 -7.86 7.96
CA LEU A 70 -1.69 -8.16 9.08
C LEU A 70 -2.15 -9.62 9.04
N GLY A 71 -2.50 -10.12 7.86
CA GLY A 71 -2.87 -11.53 7.67
C GLY A 71 -1.72 -12.48 7.99
N MET A 72 -0.49 -12.16 7.56
CA MET A 72 0.69 -12.95 7.91
C MET A 72 1.00 -12.91 9.40
N HIS A 73 0.83 -11.76 10.06
CA HIS A 73 0.98 -11.69 11.51
C HIS A 73 -0.05 -12.56 12.24
N TYR A 74 -1.30 -12.54 11.78
CA TYR A 74 -2.34 -13.39 12.36
C TYR A 74 -2.02 -14.88 12.15
N ASP A 75 -1.68 -15.28 10.93
CA ASP A 75 -1.39 -16.68 10.58
C ASP A 75 -0.16 -17.22 11.34
N VAL A 76 0.96 -16.48 11.31
CA VAL A 76 2.22 -16.94 11.90
C VAL A 76 2.26 -16.76 13.41
N SER A 77 1.79 -15.62 13.94
CA SER A 77 1.98 -15.27 15.35
C SER A 77 0.79 -15.59 16.26
N MET A 78 -0.44 -15.67 15.72
CA MET A 78 -1.63 -15.97 16.53
C MET A 78 -2.10 -17.42 16.36
N GLN A 79 -1.93 -17.97 15.15
CA GLN A 79 -2.33 -19.34 14.83
C GLN A 79 -1.16 -20.33 14.87
N ASP A 80 0.06 -19.84 15.10
CA ASP A 80 1.32 -20.59 15.09
C ASP A 80 1.51 -21.43 13.80
N ASN A 81 0.88 -20.99 12.71
CA ASN A 81 0.91 -21.68 11.44
C ASN A 81 2.17 -21.28 10.68
N THR A 82 3.21 -22.08 10.84
CA THR A 82 4.52 -21.87 10.19
C THR A 82 4.67 -22.65 8.88
N ASP A 83 3.67 -23.48 8.55
CA ASP A 83 3.67 -24.26 7.33
C ASP A 83 3.25 -23.42 6.12
N TYR A 84 3.96 -23.61 5.01
CA TYR A 84 3.66 -22.92 3.78
C TYR A 84 2.33 -23.40 3.19
N TRP A 85 1.41 -22.46 2.96
CA TRP A 85 0.12 -22.73 2.33
C TRP A 85 -0.27 -21.62 1.36
N TRP A 86 -1.45 -21.72 0.73
CA TRP A 86 -1.84 -20.84 -0.37
C TRP A 86 -1.77 -19.34 -0.01
N PHE A 87 -2.03 -18.98 1.25
CA PHE A 87 -1.98 -17.59 1.71
C PHE A 87 -0.55 -17.03 1.69
N TRP A 88 0.45 -17.83 2.06
CA TRP A 88 1.86 -17.44 1.98
C TRP A 88 2.31 -17.20 0.54
N ALA A 89 1.82 -18.01 -0.39
CA ALA A 89 2.05 -17.82 -1.82
C ALA A 89 1.43 -16.51 -2.33
N LEU A 90 0.18 -16.25 -1.94
CA LEU A 90 -0.51 -15.00 -2.28
C LEU A 90 0.18 -13.78 -1.67
N TYR A 91 0.62 -13.87 -0.42
CA TYR A 91 1.38 -12.83 0.26
C TYR A 91 2.67 -12.51 -0.50
N ALA A 92 3.51 -13.52 -0.75
CA ALA A 92 4.82 -13.33 -1.38
C ALA A 92 4.70 -12.74 -2.79
N ILE A 93 3.82 -13.30 -3.64
CA ILE A 93 3.64 -12.83 -5.01
C ILE A 93 2.91 -11.49 -5.02
N GLY A 94 1.84 -11.37 -4.24
CA GLY A 94 0.99 -10.18 -4.19
C GLY A 94 1.76 -8.95 -3.76
N GLN A 95 2.60 -9.06 -2.74
CA GLN A 95 3.38 -7.93 -2.23
C GLN A 95 4.42 -7.44 -3.24
N VAL A 96 5.15 -8.36 -3.89
CA VAL A 96 6.11 -8.00 -4.95
C VAL A 96 5.40 -7.33 -6.13
N VAL A 97 4.27 -7.88 -6.57
CA VAL A 97 3.48 -7.31 -7.67
C VAL A 97 2.96 -5.92 -7.29
N SER A 98 2.43 -5.75 -6.08
CA SER A 98 1.95 -4.46 -5.55
C SER A 98 3.05 -3.41 -5.58
N ASP A 99 4.23 -3.74 -5.05
CA ASP A 99 5.40 -2.84 -5.01
C ASP A 99 5.87 -2.47 -6.42
N CYS A 100 5.96 -3.43 -7.34
CA CYS A 100 6.31 -3.17 -8.74
C CYS A 100 5.30 -2.24 -9.41
N VAL A 101 4.00 -2.45 -9.21
CA VAL A 101 2.95 -1.60 -9.77
C VAL A 101 3.05 -0.18 -9.22
N MET A 102 3.21 -0.03 -7.90
CA MET A 102 3.39 1.29 -7.27
C MET A 102 4.63 2.02 -7.82
N ALA A 103 5.76 1.33 -7.97
CA ALA A 103 6.99 1.90 -8.53
C ALA A 103 6.83 2.34 -9.99
N VAL A 104 6.22 1.49 -10.84
CA VAL A 104 5.96 1.82 -12.25
C VAL A 104 5.05 3.04 -12.37
N VAL A 105 3.99 3.11 -11.57
CA VAL A 105 3.05 4.24 -11.61
C VAL A 105 3.68 5.51 -11.05
N LEU A 106 4.61 5.44 -10.10
CA LEU A 106 5.36 6.61 -9.64
C LEU A 106 6.24 7.23 -10.74
N ILE A 107 6.78 6.41 -11.63
CA ILE A 107 7.64 6.85 -12.75
C ILE A 107 6.78 7.40 -13.90
N ILE A 108 5.77 6.63 -14.33
CA ILE A 108 5.00 6.93 -15.53
C ILE A 108 3.83 7.91 -15.23
N ASN A 109 3.32 7.92 -14.00
CA ASN A 109 2.15 8.67 -13.54
C ASN A 109 0.92 8.50 -14.45
N LYS A 110 0.77 7.31 -15.04
CA LYS A 110 -0.38 6.92 -15.87
C LYS A 110 -1.23 5.89 -15.15
N ASP A 111 -2.51 5.87 -15.50
CA ASP A 111 -3.49 4.93 -14.94
C ASP A 111 -3.42 3.58 -15.67
N VAL A 112 -2.40 2.77 -15.34
CA VAL A 112 -2.11 1.50 -16.03
C VAL A 112 -3.20 0.44 -15.84
N LEU A 113 -3.72 0.31 -14.62
CA LEU A 113 -4.76 -0.65 -14.21
C LEU A 113 -6.17 -0.05 -14.19
N LYS A 114 -6.36 1.19 -14.64
CA LYS A 114 -7.66 1.90 -14.65
C LYS A 114 -8.31 2.07 -13.26
N ILE A 115 -7.50 2.15 -12.20
CA ILE A 115 -7.98 2.37 -10.82
C ILE A 115 -8.67 3.74 -10.71
N LEU A 116 -8.13 4.78 -11.34
CA LEU A 116 -8.74 6.11 -11.28
C LEU A 116 -10.09 6.14 -12.02
N TRP A 117 -10.21 5.41 -13.12
CA TRP A 117 -11.49 5.21 -13.80
C TRP A 117 -12.53 4.56 -12.87
N LEU A 118 -12.14 3.50 -12.15
CA LEU A 118 -13.01 2.81 -11.21
C LEU A 118 -13.47 3.73 -10.07
N VAL A 119 -12.54 4.47 -9.45
CA VAL A 119 -12.85 5.43 -8.38
C VAL A 119 -13.82 6.51 -8.87
N LYS A 120 -13.60 7.07 -10.07
CA LYS A 120 -14.51 8.05 -10.68
C LYS A 120 -15.88 7.46 -10.98
N ARG A 121 -15.93 6.20 -11.43
CA ARG A 121 -17.19 5.47 -11.69
C ARG A 121 -18.00 5.33 -10.40
N PHE A 122 -17.38 4.91 -9.30
CA PHE A 122 -18.05 4.78 -8.00
C PHE A 122 -18.52 6.15 -7.47
N LYS A 123 -17.68 7.17 -7.54
CA LYS A 123 -18.04 8.52 -7.10
C LYS A 123 -19.18 9.13 -7.92
N GLY A 124 -19.18 8.90 -9.24
CA GLY A 124 -20.25 9.32 -10.14
C GLY A 124 -21.59 8.63 -9.84
N ARG A 125 -21.58 7.34 -9.48
CA ARG A 125 -22.80 6.63 -9.04
C ARG A 125 -23.31 7.13 -7.68
N PHE A 126 -22.40 7.44 -6.75
CA PHE A 126 -22.77 7.95 -5.43
C PHE A 126 -23.41 9.35 -5.50
N ILE A 127 -22.98 10.20 -6.43
CA ILE A 127 -23.57 11.53 -6.65
C ILE A 127 -24.89 11.46 -7.43
N LEU A 128 -25.06 10.45 -8.29
CA LEU A 128 -26.28 10.26 -9.10
C LEU A 128 -27.38 9.43 -8.42
N GLY A 129 -27.18 8.94 -7.19
CA GLY A 129 -28.24 8.29 -6.41
C GLY A 129 -28.91 7.10 -7.12
N VAL A 130 -28.12 6.27 -7.82
CA VAL A 130 -28.56 4.96 -8.37
C VAL A 130 -27.64 3.84 -7.90
#